data_AF-A0A9X9MBB4-F1
#
_entry.id   AF-A0A9X9MBB4-F1
#
_cell.length_a   1.000
_cell.length_b   1.000
_cell.length_c   1.000
_cell.angle_alpha   90.00
_cell.angle_beta   90.00
_cell.angle_gamma   90.00
#
_symmetry.space_group_name_H-M   'P 1'
#
loop_
_entity.id
_entity.type
_entity.pdbx_description
1 polymer ?
#
loop_
_entity_poly.entity_id
_entity_poly.type
_entity_poly.pdbx_seq_one_letter_code
_entity_poly.pdbx_strand_id
1 'polypeptide(L)'
;MCLFLLLLCDIDLVVFGKWENLPLWTLEEALRKHKVADEDSVKVLDKATVPIIKLTDSFTEVKVDISFNVQNGVRAADLIKDFTKKYPVLPYLVLVLKQFLLQRDLNEVFTGGIGSYSLFLMAVSFLQLHPREDACIPNTNYGVLLIEFFELYGRHFNYLKTGIRIKDGGSYVAKDEVQKNMLDGYRPSMLYIEDPLQPGI
;
A
#
# COMPACT_ATOMS: atom_id res chain seq x y z
N MET A 1 1.85 0.14 -11.12
CA MET A 1 1.46 -1.03 -10.33
C MET A 1 -0.07 -1.06 -10.30
N CYS A 2 -0.70 -1.54 -11.36
CA CYS A 2 -2.16 -1.62 -11.46
C CYS A 2 -2.62 -3.00 -11.01
N LEU A 3 -3.30 -3.09 -9.88
CA LEU A 3 -4.18 -4.24 -9.64
C LEU A 3 -5.55 -3.89 -9.09
N PHE A 4 -5.75 -2.73 -8.43
CA PHE A 4 -7.09 -2.32 -7.97
C PHE A 4 -7.25 -0.81 -8.05
N LEU A 5 -7.59 -0.30 -9.24
CA LEU A 5 -7.93 1.12 -9.40
C LEU A 5 -9.38 1.34 -8.91
N LEU A 6 -9.53 2.13 -7.84
CA LEU A 6 -10.69 3.02 -7.76
C LEU A 6 -10.61 3.98 -8.96
N LEU A 7 -11.75 4.43 -9.48
CA LEU A 7 -11.84 5.31 -10.67
C LEU A 7 -11.00 6.61 -10.59
N LEU A 8 -10.43 6.92 -9.42
CA LEU A 8 -9.66 8.12 -9.12
C LEU A 8 -8.24 7.82 -8.60
N CYS A 9 -7.80 6.56 -8.64
CA CYS A 9 -6.50 6.17 -8.08
C CYS A 9 -5.38 6.45 -9.08
N ASP A 10 -4.27 7.01 -8.60
CA ASP A 10 -3.08 7.28 -9.39
C ASP A 10 -2.42 5.97 -9.86
N ILE A 11 -1.75 6.00 -11.01
CA ILE A 11 -0.92 4.89 -11.52
C ILE A 11 0.54 5.14 -11.20
N ASP A 12 1.15 4.28 -10.38
CA ASP A 12 2.60 4.31 -10.17
C ASP A 12 3.36 3.56 -11.27
N LEU A 13 4.30 4.23 -11.94
CA LEU A 13 5.25 3.63 -12.88
C LEU A 13 6.66 3.67 -12.30
N VAL A 14 7.40 2.58 -12.49
CA VAL A 14 8.84 2.53 -12.14
C VAL A 14 9.62 2.26 -13.42
N VAL A 15 10.49 3.19 -13.78
CA VAL A 15 11.43 3.03 -14.88
C VAL A 15 12.75 2.50 -14.32
N PHE A 16 13.33 1.50 -14.99
CA PHE A 16 14.63 0.92 -14.63
C PHE A 16 15.67 1.19 -15.72
N GLY A 17 16.88 1.53 -15.29
CA GLY A 17 17.97 1.87 -16.19
C GLY A 17 19.24 2.27 -15.45
N LYS A 18 20.33 2.38 -16.22
CA LYS A 18 21.63 2.84 -15.74
C LYS A 18 21.73 4.32 -16.03
N TRP A 19 21.69 5.14 -15.00
CA TRP A 19 21.80 6.58 -15.12
C TRP A 19 22.85 7.10 -14.15
N GLU A 20 23.71 8.00 -14.63
CA GLU A 20 24.63 8.75 -13.76
C GLU A 20 23.85 9.75 -12.89
N ASN A 21 22.84 10.39 -13.48
CA ASN A 21 21.88 11.25 -12.82
C ASN A 21 20.46 10.87 -13.26
N LEU A 22 19.47 10.94 -12.36
CA LEU A 22 18.09 10.59 -12.71
C LEU A 22 17.56 11.50 -13.83
N PRO A 23 16.97 10.95 -14.91
CA PRO A 23 16.60 11.72 -16.09
C PRO A 23 15.24 12.42 -15.93
N LEU A 24 15.01 13.07 -14.78
CA LEU A 24 13.71 13.66 -14.42
C LEU A 24 13.29 14.74 -15.43
N TRP A 25 14.14 15.74 -15.62
CA TRP A 25 13.88 16.87 -16.52
C TRP A 25 13.87 16.44 -18.00
N THR A 26 14.76 15.53 -18.38
CA THR A 26 14.77 14.97 -19.74
C THR A 26 13.48 14.23 -20.05
N LEU A 27 12.93 13.48 -19.08
CA LEU A 27 11.65 12.81 -19.26
C LEU A 27 10.49 13.81 -19.29
N GLU A 28 10.49 14.84 -18.44
CA GLU A 28 9.49 15.92 -18.51
C GLU A 28 9.44 16.56 -19.90
N GLU A 29 10.59 16.98 -20.43
CA GLU A 29 10.68 17.59 -21.76
C GLU A 29 10.14 16.65 -22.86
N ALA A 30 10.48 15.37 -22.77
CA ALA A 30 9.99 14.36 -23.71
C ALA A 30 8.47 14.16 -23.60
N LEU A 31 7.90 14.10 -22.40
CA LEU A 31 6.45 13.95 -22.16
C LEU A 31 5.68 15.14 -22.74
N ARG A 32 6.18 16.37 -22.52
CA ARG A 32 5.60 17.60 -23.08
C ARG A 32 5.71 17.63 -24.60
N LYS A 33 6.89 17.35 -25.16
CA LYS A 33 7.13 17.37 -26.60
C LYS A 33 6.23 16.40 -27.37
N HIS A 34 5.96 15.23 -26.79
CA HIS A 34 5.12 14.20 -27.42
C HIS A 34 3.63 14.32 -27.04
N LYS A 35 3.24 15.34 -26.26
CA LYS A 35 1.85 15.57 -25.83
C LYS A 35 1.21 14.33 -25.18
N VAL A 36 1.98 13.67 -24.30
CA VAL A 36 1.49 12.51 -23.53
C VAL A 36 0.63 12.97 -22.35
N ALA A 37 0.94 14.13 -21.80
CA ALA A 37 0.30 14.69 -20.63
C ALA A 37 -0.39 16.01 -20.96
N ASP A 38 -1.39 16.38 -20.16
CA ASP A 38 -1.98 17.71 -20.20
C ASP A 38 -0.88 18.77 -20.01
N GLU A 39 -0.95 19.87 -20.77
CA GLU A 39 0.15 20.84 -20.92
C GLU A 39 0.68 21.36 -19.58
N ASP A 40 -0.15 21.50 -18.55
CA ASP A 40 0.23 22.02 -17.23
C ASP A 40 0.24 20.96 -16.12
N SER A 41 0.02 19.68 -16.45
CA SER A 41 -0.06 18.62 -15.45
C SER A 41 1.28 18.05 -15.02
N VAL A 42 2.31 18.12 -15.89
CA VAL A 42 3.61 17.51 -15.62
C VAL A 42 4.35 18.31 -14.54
N LYS A 43 4.69 17.64 -13.44
CA LYS A 43 5.39 18.21 -12.29
C LYS A 43 6.52 17.30 -11.83
N VAL A 44 7.73 17.84 -11.80
CA VAL A 44 8.90 17.18 -11.22
C VAL A 44 8.97 17.50 -9.73
N LEU A 45 9.01 16.47 -8.89
CA LEU A 45 9.19 16.54 -7.45
C LEU A 45 10.55 15.92 -7.10
N ASP A 46 11.61 16.71 -7.20
CA ASP A 46 13.01 16.28 -7.09
C ASP A 46 13.59 16.36 -5.67
N LYS A 47 12.96 17.12 -4.76
CA LYS A 47 13.42 17.35 -3.39
C LYS A 47 12.99 16.28 -2.39
N ALA A 48 12.11 15.37 -2.76
CA ALA A 48 11.65 14.29 -1.90
C ALA A 48 12.72 13.19 -1.76
N THR A 49 12.62 12.36 -0.71
CA THR A 49 13.52 11.20 -0.50
C THR A 49 13.53 10.26 -1.71
N VAL A 50 12.39 10.12 -2.39
CA VAL A 50 12.28 9.45 -3.68
C VAL A 50 11.78 10.48 -4.70
N PRO A 51 12.64 10.95 -5.62
CA PRO A 51 12.22 11.86 -6.69
C PRO A 51 11.22 11.21 -7.63
N ILE A 52 10.14 11.94 -7.95
CA ILE A 52 9.08 11.46 -8.85
C ILE A 52 8.65 12.54 -9.86
N ILE A 53 8.07 12.10 -10.98
CA ILE A 53 7.36 12.96 -11.93
C ILE A 53 5.88 12.63 -11.85
N LYS A 54 5.04 13.61 -11.54
CA LYS A 54 3.58 13.48 -11.61
C LYS A 54 3.08 14.02 -12.94
N LEU A 55 2.10 13.38 -13.55
CA LEU A 55 1.40 13.89 -14.73
C LEU A 55 -0.06 13.44 -14.75
N THR A 56 -0.87 14.04 -15.63
CA THR A 56 -2.19 13.54 -16.02
C THR A 56 -2.13 13.21 -17.50
N ASP A 57 -2.40 11.96 -17.85
CA ASP A 57 -2.41 11.49 -19.24
C ASP A 57 -3.52 12.21 -20.01
N SER A 58 -3.17 12.83 -21.14
CA SER A 58 -4.08 13.71 -21.87
C SER A 58 -5.21 12.99 -22.61
N PHE A 59 -5.13 11.67 -22.75
CA PHE A 59 -6.15 10.88 -23.46
C PHE A 59 -7.13 10.21 -22.48
N THR A 60 -6.62 9.69 -21.38
CA THR A 60 -7.38 8.92 -20.39
C THR A 60 -7.75 9.72 -19.14
N GLU A 61 -7.18 10.91 -18.97
CA GLU A 61 -7.28 11.76 -17.76
C GLU A 61 -6.77 11.06 -16.48
N VAL A 62 -6.01 9.97 -16.64
CA VAL A 62 -5.47 9.21 -15.52
C VAL A 62 -4.22 9.90 -14.97
N LYS A 63 -4.18 10.04 -13.65
CA LYS A 63 -3.02 10.54 -12.93
C LYS A 63 -1.93 9.47 -12.86
N VAL A 64 -0.70 9.84 -13.13
CA VAL A 64 0.44 8.93 -13.17
C VAL A 64 1.61 9.51 -12.37
N ASP A 65 2.18 8.70 -11.50
CA ASP A 65 3.40 8.99 -10.75
C ASP A 65 4.55 8.12 -11.31
N ILE A 66 5.59 8.73 -11.86
CA ILE A 66 6.76 8.03 -12.42
C ILE A 66 7.93 8.17 -11.46
N SER A 67 8.49 7.03 -11.05
CA SER A 67 9.70 6.94 -10.22
C SER A 67 10.80 6.14 -10.94
N PHE A 68 12.03 6.25 -10.45
CA PHE A 68 13.21 5.65 -11.08
C PHE A 68 13.96 4.74 -10.11
N ASN A 69 14.31 3.53 -10.57
CA ASN A 69 15.11 2.55 -9.81
C ASN A 69 14.59 2.21 -8.40
N VAL A 70 13.30 2.42 -8.13
CA VAL A 70 12.67 2.07 -6.84
C VAL A 70 12.36 0.57 -6.80
N GLN A 71 13.35 -0.23 -6.40
CA GLN A 71 13.20 -1.70 -6.35
C GLN A 71 12.14 -2.17 -5.35
N ASN A 72 11.96 -1.45 -4.24
CA ASN A 72 10.99 -1.82 -3.20
C ASN A 72 9.55 -1.79 -3.71
N GLY A 73 9.22 -0.86 -4.62
CA GLY A 73 7.88 -0.78 -5.21
C GLY A 73 7.53 -2.02 -6.04
N VAL A 74 8.51 -2.59 -6.77
CA VAL A 74 8.30 -3.82 -7.53
C VAL A 74 8.11 -5.02 -6.62
N ARG A 75 8.92 -5.15 -5.56
CA ARG A 75 8.77 -6.23 -4.59
C ARG A 75 7.42 -6.18 -3.87
N ALA A 76 6.94 -4.98 -3.54
CA ALA A 76 5.60 -4.79 -2.98
C ALA A 76 4.50 -5.20 -3.98
N ALA A 77 4.69 -4.89 -5.27
CA ALA A 77 3.77 -5.32 -6.33
C ALA A 77 3.66 -6.84 -6.40
N ASP A 78 4.79 -7.54 -6.36
CA ASP A 78 4.81 -8.99 -6.45
C ASP A 78 4.22 -9.63 -5.18
N LEU A 79 4.53 -9.09 -4.00
CA LEU A 79 3.87 -9.50 -2.76
C LEU A 79 2.34 -9.34 -2.81
N ILE A 80 1.85 -8.21 -3.33
CA ILE A 80 0.41 -7.97 -3.49
C ILE A 80 -0.21 -9.00 -4.44
N LYS A 81 0.46 -9.31 -5.56
CA LYS A 81 0.00 -10.34 -6.51
C LYS A 81 -0.07 -11.71 -5.84
N ASP A 82 0.96 -12.08 -5.08
CA ASP A 82 1.03 -13.38 -4.41
C ASP A 82 -0.10 -13.54 -3.38
N PHE A 83 -0.34 -12.53 -2.55
CA PHE A 83 -1.45 -12.56 -1.60
C PHE A 83 -2.82 -12.49 -2.27
N THR A 84 -2.96 -11.73 -3.36
CA THR A 84 -4.20 -11.71 -4.15
C THR A 84 -4.51 -13.08 -4.74
N LYS A 85 -3.49 -13.77 -5.26
CA LYS A 85 -3.62 -15.13 -5.80
C LYS A 85 -3.98 -16.12 -4.70
N LYS A 86 -3.37 -15.97 -3.51
CA LYS A 86 -3.65 -16.81 -2.34
C LYS A 86 -5.05 -16.59 -1.77
N TYR A 87 -5.51 -15.33 -1.75
CA TYR A 87 -6.78 -14.92 -1.16
C TYR A 87 -7.64 -14.18 -2.20
N PRO A 88 -8.47 -14.89 -2.98
CA PRO A 88 -9.27 -14.28 -4.05
C PRO A 88 -10.24 -13.19 -3.60
N VAL A 89 -10.63 -13.17 -2.33
CA VAL A 89 -11.51 -12.14 -1.73
C VAL A 89 -10.78 -10.83 -1.42
N LEU A 90 -9.47 -10.87 -1.20
CA LEU A 90 -8.65 -9.75 -0.76
C LEU A 90 -8.79 -8.50 -1.66
N PRO A 91 -8.77 -8.61 -3.01
CA PRO A 91 -9.11 -7.51 -3.92
C PRO A 91 -10.36 -6.71 -3.55
N TYR A 92 -11.47 -7.42 -3.35
CA TYR A 92 -12.78 -6.84 -3.16
C TYR A 92 -12.89 -6.23 -1.76
N LEU A 93 -12.33 -6.92 -0.76
CA LEU A 93 -12.29 -6.43 0.61
C LEU A 93 -11.47 -5.13 0.69
N VAL A 94 -10.25 -5.12 0.14
CA VAL A 94 -9.39 -3.93 0.16
C VAL A 94 -10.02 -2.78 -0.62
N LEU A 95 -10.71 -3.04 -1.73
CA LEU A 95 -11.40 -2.00 -2.51
C LEU A 95 -12.47 -1.28 -1.68
N VAL A 96 -13.34 -2.06 -1.01
CA VAL A 96 -14.41 -1.49 -0.16
C VAL A 96 -13.81 -0.74 1.04
N LEU A 97 -12.76 -1.28 1.66
CA LEU A 97 -12.07 -0.62 2.78
C LEU A 97 -11.40 0.69 2.35
N LYS A 98 -10.75 0.72 1.18
CA LYS A 98 -10.17 1.94 0.62
C LYS A 98 -11.24 3.00 0.41
N GLN A 99 -12.37 2.63 -0.19
CA GLN A 99 -13.49 3.56 -0.40
C GLN A 99 -14.05 4.07 0.93
N PHE A 100 -14.17 3.19 1.93
CA PHE A 100 -14.65 3.56 3.27
C PHE A 100 -13.76 4.62 3.94
N LEU A 101 -12.44 4.47 3.85
CA LEU A 101 -11.47 5.43 4.38
C LEU A 101 -11.45 6.73 3.57
N LEU A 102 -11.51 6.64 2.25
CA LEU A 102 -11.54 7.79 1.35
C LEU A 102 -12.75 8.70 1.64
N GLN A 103 -13.93 8.12 1.84
CA GLN A 103 -15.15 8.88 2.19
C GLN A 103 -15.09 9.61 3.54
N ARG A 104 -14.07 9.35 4.35
CA ARG A 104 -13.87 9.92 5.70
C ARG A 104 -12.58 10.73 5.80
N ASP A 105 -11.87 10.94 4.68
CA ASP A 105 -10.58 11.60 4.63
C ASP A 105 -9.51 10.91 5.52
N LEU A 106 -9.59 9.58 5.66
CA LEU A 106 -8.70 8.74 6.49
C LEU A 106 -7.71 7.90 5.66
N ASN A 107 -7.59 8.15 4.36
CA ASN A 107 -6.70 7.41 3.45
C ASN A 107 -5.31 8.05 3.29
N GLU A 108 -5.05 9.18 3.95
CA GLU A 108 -3.79 9.94 3.86
C GLU A 108 -2.96 9.78 5.13
N VAL A 109 -1.74 9.23 5.03
CA VAL A 109 -0.86 9.02 6.20
C VAL A 109 -0.40 10.35 6.79
N PHE A 110 -0.22 11.38 5.96
CA PHE A 110 0.25 12.70 6.40
C PHE A 110 -0.71 13.37 7.40
N THR A 111 -2.01 13.09 7.29
CA THR A 111 -3.05 13.60 8.22
C THR A 111 -3.34 12.62 9.37
N GLY A 112 -2.55 11.54 9.52
CA GLY A 112 -2.75 10.50 10.53
C GLY A 112 -3.70 9.38 10.10
N GLY A 113 -4.07 9.31 8.82
CA GLY A 113 -4.85 8.22 8.24
C GLY A 113 -4.04 6.94 8.00
N ILE A 114 -4.69 5.96 7.36
CA ILE A 114 -4.09 4.65 7.06
C ILE A 114 -3.64 4.61 5.60
N GLY A 115 -2.36 4.32 5.38
CA GLY A 115 -1.81 4.17 4.04
C GLY A 115 -2.33 2.92 3.33
N SER A 116 -2.41 2.98 2.00
CA SER A 116 -2.93 1.88 1.17
C SER A 116 -2.19 0.55 1.39
N TYR A 117 -0.87 0.56 1.55
CA TYR A 117 -0.09 -0.65 1.81
C TYR A 117 -0.35 -1.20 3.22
N SER A 118 -0.41 -0.35 4.25
CA SER A 118 -0.76 -0.77 5.62
C SER A 118 -2.16 -1.38 5.67
N LEU A 119 -3.15 -0.77 5.01
CA LEU A 119 -4.50 -1.31 4.91
C LEU A 119 -4.52 -2.70 4.23
N PHE A 120 -3.74 -2.86 3.16
CA PHE A 120 -3.59 -4.14 2.49
C PHE A 120 -3.01 -5.21 3.43
N LEU A 121 -1.95 -4.89 4.17
CA LEU A 121 -1.35 -5.83 5.13
C LEU A 121 -2.31 -6.16 6.30
N MET A 122 -3.11 -5.20 6.77
CA MET A 122 -4.17 -5.48 7.75
C MET A 122 -5.19 -6.49 7.21
N ALA A 123 -5.64 -6.31 5.96
CA ALA A 123 -6.57 -7.23 5.33
C ALA A 123 -5.94 -8.63 5.13
N VAL A 124 -4.65 -8.71 4.77
CA VAL A 124 -3.92 -9.98 4.70
C VAL A 124 -3.84 -10.64 6.08
N SER A 125 -3.46 -9.91 7.13
CA SER A 125 -3.38 -10.43 8.50
C SER A 125 -4.72 -10.96 9.00
N PHE A 126 -5.80 -10.22 8.71
CA PHE A 126 -7.17 -10.65 9.03
C PHE A 126 -7.50 -11.99 8.39
N LEU A 127 -7.22 -12.18 7.09
CA LEU A 127 -7.50 -13.45 6.40
C LEU A 127 -6.56 -14.58 6.83
N GLN A 128 -5.30 -14.26 7.15
CA GLN A 128 -4.31 -15.21 7.64
C GLN A 128 -4.71 -15.84 8.98
N LEU A 129 -5.27 -15.03 9.88
CA LEU A 129 -5.63 -15.42 11.25
C LEU A 129 -7.13 -15.64 11.42
N HIS A 130 -7.88 -15.67 10.31
CA HIS A 130 -9.32 -15.84 10.34
C HIS A 130 -9.67 -17.25 10.84
N PRO A 131 -10.54 -17.41 11.85
CA PRO A 131 -10.84 -18.72 12.42
C PRO A 131 -11.61 -19.64 11.46
N ARG A 132 -12.26 -19.07 10.43
CA ARG A 132 -12.99 -19.87 9.45
C ARG A 132 -12.09 -20.32 8.30
N GLU A 133 -12.02 -21.63 8.11
CA GLU A 133 -11.35 -22.25 6.96
C GLU A 133 -11.97 -21.83 5.62
N ASP A 134 -13.28 -21.52 5.63
CA ASP A 134 -14.00 -21.09 4.44
C ASP A 134 -13.69 -19.65 4.03
N ALA A 135 -13.02 -18.83 4.85
CA ALA A 135 -12.72 -17.43 4.49
C ALA A 135 -11.85 -17.28 3.21
N CYS A 136 -11.25 -18.38 2.76
CA CYS A 136 -10.40 -18.46 1.59
C CYS A 136 -11.06 -19.16 0.39
N ILE A 137 -12.32 -19.61 0.48
CA ILE A 137 -13.01 -20.31 -0.62
C ILE A 137 -13.87 -19.34 -1.47
N PRO A 138 -14.11 -19.64 -2.76
CA PRO A 138 -14.87 -18.76 -3.65
C PRO A 138 -16.31 -18.44 -3.23
N ASN A 139 -16.96 -19.31 -2.43
CA ASN A 139 -18.34 -19.13 -1.96
C ASN A 139 -18.43 -18.37 -0.62
N THR A 140 -17.34 -17.75 -0.16
CA THR A 140 -17.34 -16.98 1.08
C THR A 140 -18.32 -15.80 1.01
N ASN A 141 -19.01 -15.52 2.11
CA ASN A 141 -19.78 -14.29 2.22
C ASN A 141 -18.87 -13.09 2.50
N TYR A 142 -18.62 -12.27 1.48
CA TYR A 142 -17.72 -11.12 1.59
C TYR A 142 -18.24 -10.05 2.56
N GLY A 143 -19.56 -9.93 2.72
CA GLY A 143 -20.17 -9.01 3.66
C GLY A 143 -19.87 -9.38 5.11
N VAL A 144 -19.86 -10.68 5.43
CA VAL A 144 -19.51 -11.15 6.77
C VAL A 144 -18.02 -10.88 7.07
N LEU A 145 -17.13 -11.17 6.13
CA LEU A 145 -15.70 -10.85 6.28
C LEU A 145 -15.46 -9.36 6.49
N LEU A 146 -16.19 -8.50 5.78
CA LEU A 146 -16.09 -7.06 5.96
C LEU A 146 -16.52 -6.63 7.37
N ILE A 147 -17.63 -7.17 7.88
CA ILE A 147 -18.13 -6.88 9.23
C ILE A 147 -17.12 -7.36 10.28
N GLU A 148 -16.63 -8.59 10.15
CA GLU A 148 -15.66 -9.18 11.08
C GLU A 148 -14.31 -8.44 11.04
N PHE A 149 -13.88 -7.95 9.88
CA PHE A 149 -12.70 -7.09 9.76
C PHE A 149 -12.88 -5.81 10.60
N PHE A 150 -14.04 -5.14 10.46
CA PHE A 150 -14.35 -3.94 11.23
C PHE A 150 -14.55 -4.24 12.72
N GLU A 151 -15.11 -5.39 13.08
CA GLU A 151 -15.24 -5.80 14.47
C GLU A 151 -13.87 -6.04 15.10
N LEU A 152 -12.98 -6.78 14.43
CA LEU A 152 -11.62 -7.02 14.90
C LEU A 152 -10.87 -5.71 15.08
N TYR A 153 -10.68 -4.94 14.01
CA TYR A 153 -9.84 -3.73 14.06
C TYR A 153 -10.56 -2.53 14.68
N GLY A 154 -11.89 -2.49 14.71
CA GLY A 154 -12.63 -1.40 15.34
C GLY A 154 -12.88 -1.59 16.83
N ARG A 155 -12.89 -2.83 17.35
CA ARG A 155 -13.33 -3.12 18.73
C ARG A 155 -12.40 -4.01 19.53
N HIS A 156 -11.76 -5.01 18.92
CA HIS A 156 -11.05 -6.06 19.67
C HIS A 156 -9.53 -5.95 19.60
N PHE A 157 -8.99 -5.39 18.51
CA PHE A 157 -7.55 -5.33 18.32
C PHE A 157 -6.90 -4.36 19.31
N ASN A 158 -5.97 -4.88 20.11
CA ASN A 158 -5.28 -4.07 21.12
C ASN A 158 -4.11 -3.30 20.49
N TYR A 159 -4.41 -2.13 19.93
CA TYR A 159 -3.40 -1.25 19.33
C TYR A 159 -2.29 -0.82 20.30
N LEU A 160 -2.50 -0.87 21.62
CA LEU A 160 -1.46 -0.47 22.57
C LEU A 160 -0.40 -1.55 22.78
N LYS A 161 -0.78 -2.83 22.69
CA LYS A 161 0.10 -3.96 23.05
C LYS A 161 0.44 -4.87 21.88
N THR A 162 -0.33 -4.83 20.81
CA THR A 162 -0.27 -5.84 19.74
C THR A 162 0.24 -5.24 18.43
N GLY A 163 1.21 -5.93 17.84
CA GLY A 163 1.73 -5.71 16.49
C GLY A 163 1.26 -6.78 15.52
N ILE A 164 1.28 -6.47 14.22
CA ILE A 164 0.92 -7.40 13.14
C ILE A 164 2.19 -7.90 12.46
N ARG A 165 2.34 -9.23 12.32
CA ARG A 165 3.38 -9.88 11.51
C ARG A 165 2.72 -10.69 10.40
N ILE A 166 3.21 -10.53 9.17
CA ILE A 166 2.63 -11.14 7.96
C ILE A 166 3.35 -12.43 7.54
N LYS A 167 4.58 -12.64 8.03
CA LYS A 167 5.42 -13.80 7.68
C LYS A 167 4.85 -15.11 8.23
N ASP A 168 5.21 -16.22 7.57
CA ASP A 168 4.93 -17.60 8.02
C ASP A 168 3.46 -17.91 8.32
N GLY A 169 2.56 -17.33 7.52
CA GLY A 169 1.11 -17.52 7.70
C GLY A 169 0.44 -16.51 8.62
N GLY A 170 1.18 -15.54 9.15
CA GLY A 170 0.67 -14.45 9.96
C GLY A 170 0.70 -14.74 11.46
N SER A 171 0.95 -13.71 12.26
CA SER A 171 0.87 -13.80 13.72
C SER A 171 0.71 -12.41 14.36
N TYR A 172 0.27 -12.40 15.60
CA TYR A 172 0.28 -11.21 16.45
C TYR A 172 1.45 -11.25 17.42
N VAL A 173 2.10 -10.11 17.61
CA VAL A 173 3.32 -9.98 18.42
C VAL A 173 3.12 -8.95 19.51
N ALA A 174 3.74 -9.17 20.67
CA ALA A 174 3.74 -8.18 21.73
C ALA A 174 4.70 -7.04 21.38
N LYS A 175 4.22 -5.79 21.41
CA LYS A 175 5.04 -4.60 21.13
C LYS A 175 6.23 -4.47 22.08
N ASP A 176 6.07 -4.89 23.33
CA ASP A 176 7.15 -4.88 24.32
C ASP A 176 8.30 -5.82 23.94
N GLU A 177 8.02 -6.91 23.23
CA GLU A 177 9.06 -7.83 22.71
C GLU A 177 9.74 -7.26 21.48
N VAL A 178 8.96 -6.64 20.58
CA VAL A 178 9.48 -5.95 19.40
C VAL A 178 10.42 -4.82 19.79
N GLN A 179 10.02 -3.99 20.77
CA GLN A 179 10.79 -2.82 21.19
C GLN A 179 12.19 -3.21 21.73
N LYS A 180 12.32 -4.37 22.39
CA LYS A 180 13.63 -4.86 22.87
C LYS A 180 14.61 -5.17 21.73
N ASN A 181 14.09 -5.43 20.54
CA ASN A 181 14.88 -5.75 19.35
C ASN A 181 15.05 -4.54 18.42
N MET A 182 14.41 -3.41 18.73
CA MET A 182 14.58 -2.15 17.98
C MET A 182 15.83 -1.41 18.48
N LEU A 183 16.46 -0.63 17.58
CA LEU A 183 17.56 0.26 17.94
C LEU A 183 17.10 1.26 19.03
N ASP A 184 17.99 1.55 19.99
CA ASP A 184 17.69 2.37 21.16
C ASP A 184 16.96 3.69 20.80
N GLY A 185 15.76 3.86 21.34
CA GLY A 185 14.94 5.07 21.20
C GLY A 185 13.72 4.96 20.29
N TYR A 186 13.59 3.90 19.48
CA TYR A 186 12.38 3.68 18.69
C TYR A 186 11.26 3.06 19.52
N ARG A 187 10.08 3.68 19.49
CA ARG A 187 8.85 3.14 20.08
C ARG A 187 7.87 2.77 18.96
N PRO A 188 7.26 1.57 19.00
CA PRO A 188 6.26 1.20 18.00
C PRO A 188 5.11 2.21 17.97
N SER A 189 4.71 2.62 16.76
CA SER A 189 3.52 3.45 16.52
C SER A 189 2.24 2.79 17.03
N MET A 190 1.14 3.55 17.16
CA MET A 190 -0.15 3.03 17.62
C MET A 190 -0.63 1.84 16.78
N LEU A 191 -0.55 1.93 15.45
CA LEU A 191 -0.61 0.77 14.57
C LEU A 191 0.81 0.34 14.21
N TYR A 192 1.20 -0.90 14.53
CA TYR A 192 2.50 -1.47 14.17
C TYR A 192 2.30 -2.70 13.30
N ILE A 193 2.90 -2.71 12.13
CA ILE A 193 2.87 -3.80 11.15
C ILE A 193 4.30 -4.01 10.69
N GLU A 194 4.83 -5.22 10.86
CA GLU A 194 6.14 -5.59 10.30
C GLU A 194 6.05 -5.63 8.78
N ASP A 195 6.93 -4.89 8.09
CA ASP A 195 7.02 -4.97 6.64
C ASP A 195 7.66 -6.32 6.26
N PRO A 196 6.94 -7.20 5.52
CA PRO A 196 7.51 -8.46 5.05
C PRO A 196 8.75 -8.26 4.17
N LEU A 197 8.89 -7.09 3.52
CA LEU A 197 10.01 -6.76 2.64
C LEU A 197 11.19 -6.08 3.34
N GLN A 198 10.99 -5.54 4.55
CA GLN A 198 12.01 -4.88 5.37
C GLN A 198 11.93 -5.36 6.83
N PRO A 199 12.53 -6.51 7.16
CA PRO A 199 12.57 -6.98 8.53
C PRO A 199 13.40 -6.04 9.43
N GLY A 200 12.81 -5.58 10.54
CA GLY A 200 13.54 -4.91 11.63
C GLY A 200 13.51 -3.38 11.63
N ILE A 201 12.66 -2.76 10.80
CA ILE A 201 12.33 -1.33 10.83
C ILE A 201 10.85 -1.18 11.16
#